data_AF-A0A7V1IEZ6-F1
#
_entry.id   AF-A0A7V1IEZ6-F1
#
_cell.length_a   1.000
_cell.length_b   1.000
_cell.length_c   1.000
_cell.angle_alpha   90.00
_cell.angle_beta   90.00
_cell.angle_gamma   90.00
#
_symmetry.space_group_name_H-M   'P 1'
#
loop_
_entity.id
_entity.type
_entity.pdbx_description
1 polymer ?
#
loop_
_entity_poly.entity_id
_entity_poly.type
_entity_poly.pdbx_seq_one_letter_code
_entity_poly.pdbx_strand_id
1 'polypeptide(L)' 'HNVHETLAITDRAYLLYEGRILMSGSSDRLASDPEARKLYLGESFTLTR' A
#
# COMPACT_ATOMS: atom_id res chain seq x y z
N HIS A 1 0.97 9.25 9.02
CA HIS A 1 1.45 9.14 7.63
C HIS A 1 0.24 8.89 6.73
N ASN A 2 -0.06 9.77 5.77
CA ASN A 2 -1.19 9.61 4.85
C ASN A 2 -0.84 8.63 3.72
N VAL A 3 -0.66 7.36 4.09
CA VAL A 3 -0.37 6.27 3.14
C VAL A 3 -1.48 6.13 2.10
N HIS A 4 -2.74 6.39 2.48
CA HIS A 4 -3.89 6.24 1.58
C HIS A 4 -3.88 7.26 0.44
N GLU A 5 -3.69 8.54 0.77
CA GLU A 5 -3.61 9.62 -0.24
C GLU A 5 -2.40 9.40 -1.15
N THR A 6 -1.29 8.90 -0.59
CA THR A 6 -0.06 8.64 -1.35
C THR A 6 -0.24 7.49 -2.34
N LEU A 7 -0.86 6.38 -1.93
CA LEU A 7 -1.15 5.26 -2.83
C LEU A 7 -2.18 5.65 -3.90
N ALA A 8 -3.16 6.51 -3.59
CA ALA A 8 -4.19 6.91 -4.53
C ALA A 8 -3.66 7.73 -5.73
N ILE A 9 -2.54 8.43 -5.57
CA ILE A 9 -1.95 9.31 -6.61
C ILE A 9 -0.72 8.72 -7.30
N THR A 10 -0.27 7.52 -6.92
CA THR A 10 0.95 6.89 -7.44
C THR A 10 0.63 5.70 -8.33
N ASP A 11 1.36 5.54 -9.43
CA ASP A 11 1.22 4.35 -10.29
C ASP A 11 1.92 3.13 -9.68
N ARG A 12 3.01 3.33 -8.95
CA ARG A 12 3.83 2.27 -8.35
C ARG A 12 4.31 2.66 -6.96
N ALA A 13 4.28 1.72 -6.03
CA ALA A 13 4.75 1.93 -4.66
C ALA A 13 5.59 0.76 -4.15
N TYR A 14 6.32 1.05 -3.06
CA TYR A 14 7.23 0.14 -2.38
C TYR A 14 6.96 0.20 -0.88
N LEU A 15 6.69 -0.95 -0.28
CA LEU A 15 6.52 -1.10 1.16
C LEU A 15 7.86 -1.51 1.76
N LEU A 16 8.34 -0.70 2.70
CA LEU A 16 9.69 -0.77 3.26
C LEU A 16 9.62 -0.99 4.77
N TYR A 17 10.05 -2.17 5.22
CA TYR A 17 10.00 -2.59 6.62
C TYR A 17 11.39 -3.10 7.04
N GLU A 18 11.89 -2.63 8.18
CA GLU A 18 13.23 -2.99 8.71
C GLU A 18 14.37 -2.87 7.69
N GLY A 19 14.34 -1.80 6.88
CA GLY A 19 15.36 -1.54 5.86
C GLY A 19 15.31 -2.48 4.66
N ARG A 20 14.25 -3.28 4.50
CA ARG A 20 14.04 -4.17 3.36
C ARG A 20 12.75 -3.83 2.63
N ILE A 21 12.75 -4.06 1.32
CA ILE A 21 11.52 -4.02 0.54
C ILE A 21 10.73 -5.28 0.86
N LEU A 22 9.61 -5.08 1.53
CA LEU A 22 8.67 -6.14 1.87
C LEU A 22 7.79 -6.47 0.65
N MET A 23 7.32 -5.44 -0.07
CA MET A 23 6.47 -5.60 -1.24
C MET A 23 6.63 -4.44 -2.21
N SER A 24 6.44 -4.70 -3.50
CA SER A 24 6.42 -3.65 -4.53
C SER A 24 5.44 -4.01 -5.64
N GLY A 25 4.83 -2.99 -6.24
CA GLY A 25 3.83 -3.20 -7.28
C GLY A 25 3.07 -1.92 -7.61
N SER A 26 2.06 -2.05 -8.47
CA SER A 26 1.13 -0.96 -8.71
C SER A 26 0.35 -0.63 -7.45
N SER A 27 -0.11 0.62 -7.34
CA SER A 27 -0.98 1.05 -6.24
C SER A 27 -2.20 0.17 -6.09
N ASP A 28 -2.89 -0.17 -7.19
CA ASP A 28 -4.04 -1.07 -7.21
C ASP A 28 -3.70 -2.46 -6.64
N ARG A 29 -2.57 -3.03 -7.04
CA ARG A 29 -2.14 -4.35 -6.58
C ARG A 29 -1.89 -4.33 -5.09
N LEU A 30 -1.13 -3.34 -4.61
CA LEU A 30 -0.79 -3.18 -3.18
C LEU A 30 -2.03 -2.87 -2.33
N ALA A 31 -2.96 -2.07 -2.86
CA ALA A 31 -4.25 -1.77 -2.25
C ALA A 31 -5.12 -3.02 -2.07
N SER A 32 -5.07 -3.94 -3.03
CA SER A 32 -5.83 -5.21 -3.00
C SER A 32 -5.13 -6.35 -2.25
N ASP A 33 -3.83 -6.21 -1.96
CA ASP A 33 -3.04 -7.28 -1.37
C ASP A 33 -3.36 -7.44 0.14
N PRO A 34 -3.76 -8.64 0.60
CA PRO A 34 -4.14 -8.87 2.00
C PRO A 34 -3.01 -8.63 2.99
N GLU A 35 -1.76 -8.97 2.63
CA GLU A 35 -0.58 -8.76 3.47
C GLU A 35 -0.24 -7.28 3.54
N ALA A 36 -0.29 -6.57 2.41
CA ALA A 36 -0.10 -5.11 2.38
C ALA A 36 -1.15 -4.38 3.21
N ARG A 37 -2.42 -4.81 3.13
CA ARG A 37 -3.51 -4.25 3.95
C ARG A 37 -3.28 -4.49 5.43
N LYS A 38 -2.92 -5.70 5.82
CA LYS A 38 -2.64 -6.05 7.22
C LYS A 38 -1.47 -5.27 7.80
N LEU A 39 -0.40 -5.10 7.02
CA LEU A 39 0.85 -4.50 7.50
C LEU A 39 0.88 -2.97 7.42
N TYR A 40 0.17 -2.36 6.45
CA TYR A 40 0.29 -0.91 6.17
C TYR A 40 -1.02 -0.13 6.07
N LEU A 41 -2.13 -0.75 5.66
CA LEU A 41 -3.37 -0.01 5.34
C LEU A 41 -4.48 -0.18 6.39
N GLY A 42 -4.37 -1.21 7.25
CA GLY A 42 -5.44 -1.62 8.16
C GLY A 42 -6.60 -2.30 7.44
N GLU A 43 -7.42 -3.05 8.18
CA GLU A 43 -8.54 -3.81 7.61
C GLU A 43 -9.60 -2.92 6.93
N SER A 44 -9.73 -1.66 7.36
CA SER A 44 -10.71 -0.68 6.86
C SER A 44 -10.33 0.04 5.57
N PHE A 45 -9.24 -0.35 4.90
CA PHE A 45 -8.80 0.32 3.68
C PHE A 45 -9.74 0.08 2.49
N THR A 46 -10.11 1.16 1.80
CA THR A 46 -10.82 1.15 0.51
C THR A 46 -10.14 2.16 -0.42
N LEU A 47 -9.73 1.72 -1.61
CA LEU A 47 -9.17 2.59 -2.64
C LEU A 47 -10.33 3.33 -3.34
N THR A 48 -10.65 4.53 -2.88
CA THR A 48 -11.57 5.44 -3.57
C THR A 48 -10.77 6.28 -4.56
N ARG A 49 -11.18 6.25 -5.84
CA ARG A 49 -10.59 7.02 -6.93
C ARG A 49 -11.43 8.24 -7.25
#